data_AF-A0A354HHH9-F1
#
_entry.id   AF-A0A354HHH9-F1
#
_cell.length_a   1.000
_cell.length_b   1.000
_cell.length_c   1.000
_cell.angle_alpha   90.00
_cell.angle_beta   90.00
_cell.angle_gamma   90.00
#
_symmetry.space_group_name_H-M   'P 1'
#
loop_
_entity.id
_entity.type
_entity.pdbx_description
1 polymer ?
#
loop_
_entity_poly.entity_id
_entity_poly.type
_entity_poly.pdbx_seq_one_letter_code
_entity_poly.pdbx_strand_id
1 'polypeptide(L)'
;MLVALLSVSAFSLPAFAYAGHVNAGETLQFNGASSSDAFGDLLHWNGIVFGNTNNIIDLEGTLAVGGNFNSARGLSVNGGAYGVNPASTDDVAFLVNGNATISGYGNVWGQTVIGESGGNTYHLTNITASETTNGQFTVANTADYFADAKVTAYAAKAAIEALPVNGVCEAAYGTYTFVGNQDADVLVYNVDDATFNSYLFDFTIAEGQTIVVNLTASDKITFKNGGIRINGSMVPDDLRKYNRNILFNVVNATEIEMISSELDGILLAPDADLTGNNSNVCGTSILNSLTGLNGFELHVGFNNSFIPAVGGSTPTPAEDPTETPDTPDTPAEEGEKVSLRIDVPLKMAVAFEDGTVYYGGEMKEVIVGKEYAFRMCSVNWENGVYDENGNGIAGTVVYRMVVVHRDEFNELAAAAKEDPERYTVKGIDIIDNVEKKIIVNIDAKDTHLETDVNNFFMAYRFHFEGQDYNKQTGIAQVVNTPLESLSVNLPL
;
A
#
# COMPACT_ATOMS: atom_id res chain seq x y z
N MET A 1 5.52 -32.08 45.13
CA MET A 1 4.59 -31.05 44.62
C MET A 1 5.41 -30.22 43.64
N LEU A 2 5.45 -30.67 42.39
CA LEU A 2 6.37 -30.20 41.35
C LEU A 2 5.56 -29.29 40.42
N VAL A 3 5.90 -28.01 40.38
CA VAL A 3 5.29 -27.03 39.48
C VAL A 3 6.04 -27.13 38.15
N ALA A 4 5.38 -27.65 37.12
CA ALA A 4 5.90 -27.66 35.76
C ALA A 4 5.65 -26.29 35.12
N LEU A 5 6.74 -25.56 34.81
CA LEU A 5 6.72 -24.48 33.84
C LEU A 5 6.42 -25.08 32.46
N LEU A 6 5.27 -24.71 31.87
CA LEU A 6 5.07 -24.85 30.44
C LEU A 6 5.75 -23.66 29.76
N SER A 7 6.95 -23.90 29.24
CA SER A 7 7.56 -23.06 28.21
C SER A 7 6.71 -23.17 26.94
N VAL A 8 6.15 -22.05 26.47
CA VAL A 8 5.58 -21.97 25.13
C VAL A 8 6.76 -21.94 24.17
N SER A 9 7.08 -23.09 23.58
CA SER A 9 8.00 -23.21 22.47
C SER A 9 7.45 -22.42 21.28
N ALA A 10 8.24 -21.50 20.74
CA ALA A 10 7.98 -20.81 19.50
C ALA A 10 7.63 -21.84 18.41
N PHE A 11 6.38 -21.81 17.95
CA PHE A 11 5.99 -22.55 16.76
C PHE A 11 6.66 -21.85 15.57
N SER A 12 7.64 -22.51 14.95
CA SER A 12 8.03 -22.18 13.59
C SER A 12 6.86 -22.56 12.70
N LEU A 13 6.09 -21.58 12.23
CA LEU A 13 5.14 -21.80 11.16
C LEU A 13 5.93 -22.26 9.91
N PRO A 14 5.45 -23.27 9.16
CA PRO A 14 6.07 -23.64 7.91
C PRO A 14 6.03 -22.44 6.96
N ALA A 15 7.14 -22.21 6.24
CA ALA A 15 7.18 -21.26 5.14
C ALA A 15 6.08 -21.64 4.14
N PHE A 16 5.05 -20.81 4.00
CA PHE A 16 4.10 -20.96 2.90
C PHE A 16 4.86 -20.65 1.62
N ALA A 17 5.05 -21.65 0.75
CA ALA A 17 5.53 -21.39 -0.60
C ALA A 17 4.33 -20.87 -1.40
N TYR A 18 4.40 -19.61 -1.87
CA TYR A 18 3.49 -19.14 -2.89
C TYR A 18 3.85 -19.87 -4.18
N ALA A 19 2.93 -20.71 -4.67
CA ALA A 19 3.12 -21.46 -5.90
C ALA A 19 2.20 -20.87 -6.97
N GLY A 20 2.73 -20.02 -7.83
CA GLY A 20 2.02 -19.52 -9.00
C GLY A 20 2.18 -20.48 -10.16
N HIS A 21 1.07 -20.99 -10.72
CA HIS A 21 1.09 -21.84 -11.91
C HIS A 21 0.07 -21.31 -12.92
N VAL A 22 0.44 -21.26 -14.20
CA VAL A 22 -0.47 -20.78 -15.26
C VAL A 22 -0.38 -21.64 -16.51
N ASN A 23 -1.53 -22.10 -17.01
CA ASN A 23 -1.62 -22.65 -18.37
C ASN A 23 -1.96 -21.54 -19.38
N ALA A 24 -1.65 -21.79 -20.66
CA ALA A 24 -1.91 -20.83 -21.73
C ALA A 24 -3.39 -20.44 -21.81
N GLY A 25 -3.68 -19.13 -21.88
CA GLY A 25 -5.04 -18.59 -21.96
C GLY A 25 -5.82 -18.58 -20.65
N GLU A 26 -5.20 -18.91 -19.51
CA GLU A 26 -5.79 -18.81 -18.18
C GLU A 26 -5.35 -17.51 -17.47
N THR A 27 -6.16 -17.07 -16.52
CA THR A 27 -5.78 -15.98 -15.60
C THR A 27 -4.66 -16.48 -14.66
N LEU A 28 -3.67 -15.62 -14.40
CA LEU A 28 -2.59 -15.91 -13.47
C LEU A 28 -3.16 -16.13 -12.05
N GLN A 29 -2.95 -17.32 -11.48
CA GLN A 29 -3.37 -17.66 -10.11
C GLN A 29 -2.17 -18.06 -9.25
N PHE A 30 -2.02 -17.42 -8.09
CA PHE A 30 -1.07 -17.84 -7.06
C PHE A 30 -1.79 -18.68 -6.01
N ASN A 31 -1.37 -19.94 -5.86
CA ASN A 31 -1.82 -20.78 -4.77
C ASN A 31 -1.11 -20.33 -3.49
N GLY A 32 -1.84 -19.77 -2.53
CA GLY A 32 -1.28 -19.47 -1.20
C GLY A 32 -1.75 -18.17 -0.54
N ALA A 33 -2.57 -17.34 -1.19
CA ALA A 33 -3.05 -16.07 -0.65
C ALA A 33 -4.09 -16.23 0.48
N SER A 34 -3.78 -17.00 1.53
CA SER A 34 -4.57 -16.96 2.77
C SER A 34 -4.17 -15.72 3.58
N SER A 35 -4.61 -14.56 3.10
CA SER A 35 -5.34 -13.52 3.82
C SER A 35 -4.93 -13.14 5.26
N SER A 36 -3.65 -13.10 5.62
CA SER A 36 -3.24 -12.58 6.93
C SER A 36 -2.05 -11.62 6.94
N ASP A 37 -1.46 -11.32 5.78
CA ASP A 37 -0.45 -10.27 5.65
C ASP A 37 -0.97 -9.12 4.78
N ALA A 38 -0.39 -7.92 4.95
CA ALA A 38 -0.81 -6.72 4.23
C ALA A 38 -0.40 -6.70 2.75
N PHE A 39 0.40 -7.68 2.30
CA PHE A 39 1.07 -7.67 1.01
C PHE A 39 0.52 -8.71 0.03
N GLY A 40 -0.29 -9.67 0.49
CA GLY A 40 -0.81 -10.76 -0.34
C GLY A 40 0.29 -11.43 -1.14
N ASP A 41 0.06 -11.56 -2.45
CA ASP A 41 0.99 -12.21 -3.38
C ASP A 41 2.21 -11.36 -3.74
N LEU A 42 2.32 -10.10 -3.27
CA LEU A 42 3.46 -9.24 -3.59
C LEU A 42 4.79 -9.82 -3.06
N LEU A 43 4.75 -10.53 -1.94
CA LEU A 43 5.94 -11.12 -1.30
C LEU A 43 6.41 -12.40 -1.97
N HIS A 44 5.66 -12.92 -2.96
CA HIS A 44 6.18 -13.94 -3.88
C HIS A 44 7.38 -13.42 -4.68
N TRP A 45 7.44 -12.12 -4.92
CA TRP A 45 8.42 -11.49 -5.80
C TRP A 45 9.61 -10.90 -5.04
N ASN A 46 10.81 -11.08 -5.59
CA ASN A 46 11.97 -10.29 -5.19
C ASN A 46 11.97 -8.90 -5.85
N GLY A 47 11.41 -8.81 -7.05
CA GLY A 47 11.07 -7.54 -7.66
C GLY A 47 9.67 -7.61 -8.27
N ILE A 48 8.78 -6.71 -7.86
CA ILE A 48 7.56 -6.39 -8.58
C ILE A 48 7.57 -4.92 -8.98
N VAL A 49 7.54 -4.69 -10.30
CA VAL A 49 7.70 -3.37 -10.89
C VAL A 49 6.48 -3.08 -11.75
N PHE A 50 5.68 -2.06 -11.44
CA PHE A 50 4.41 -1.82 -12.14
C PHE A 50 4.59 -1.28 -13.58
N GLY A 51 5.69 -0.59 -13.83
CA GLY A 51 6.08 0.00 -15.10
C GLY A 51 7.21 -0.76 -15.78
N ASN A 52 8.11 -0.03 -16.45
CA ASN A 52 9.19 -0.65 -17.23
C ASN A 52 10.39 -1.04 -16.35
N THR A 53 11.06 -2.12 -16.72
CA THR A 53 12.30 -2.57 -16.10
C THR A 53 13.42 -2.68 -17.13
N ASN A 54 14.56 -2.05 -16.85
CA ASN A 54 15.70 -1.98 -17.76
C ASN A 54 17.00 -2.48 -17.10
N ASN A 55 17.74 -3.32 -17.82
CA ASN A 55 19.13 -3.71 -17.51
C ASN A 55 19.32 -4.39 -16.14
N ILE A 56 18.34 -5.16 -15.68
CA ILE A 56 18.51 -6.12 -14.59
C ILE A 56 19.09 -7.41 -15.17
N ILE A 57 20.20 -7.87 -14.61
CA ILE A 57 20.99 -8.97 -15.17
C ILE A 57 21.09 -10.12 -14.20
N ASP A 58 21.37 -9.86 -12.93
CA ASP A 58 21.46 -10.90 -11.92
C ASP A 58 20.39 -10.68 -10.86
N LEU A 59 19.53 -11.69 -10.74
CA LEU A 59 18.38 -11.71 -9.87
C LEU A 59 18.27 -13.11 -9.28
N GLU A 60 18.67 -13.26 -8.02
CA GLU A 60 18.74 -14.58 -7.38
C GLU A 60 17.36 -15.21 -7.15
N GLY A 61 16.30 -14.39 -7.13
CA GLY A 61 14.91 -14.79 -6.87
C GLY A 61 13.95 -14.50 -8.02
N THR A 62 12.70 -14.11 -7.76
CA THR A 62 11.65 -13.98 -8.81
C THR A 62 11.38 -12.51 -9.19
N LEU A 63 10.93 -12.27 -10.43
CA LEU A 63 10.67 -10.91 -10.96
C LEU A 63 9.36 -10.81 -11.76
N ALA A 64 8.55 -9.81 -11.42
CA ALA A 64 7.35 -9.38 -12.14
C ALA A 64 7.46 -7.94 -12.67
N VAL A 65 7.08 -7.73 -13.92
CA VAL A 65 7.16 -6.44 -14.63
C VAL A 65 5.83 -6.12 -15.32
N GLY A 66 5.13 -5.08 -14.88
CA GLY A 66 3.83 -4.66 -15.41
C GLY A 66 3.94 -3.93 -16.75
N GLY A 67 5.09 -3.33 -17.05
CA GLY A 67 5.43 -2.74 -18.34
C GLY A 67 6.31 -3.65 -19.20
N ASN A 68 7.22 -3.03 -19.96
CA ASN A 68 8.21 -3.74 -20.76
C ASN A 68 9.46 -4.08 -19.95
N PHE A 69 10.05 -5.23 -20.23
CA PHE A 69 11.38 -5.61 -19.78
C PHE A 69 12.39 -5.48 -20.93
N ASN A 70 13.52 -4.82 -20.68
CA ASN A 70 14.61 -4.75 -21.65
C ASN A 70 15.97 -4.96 -20.98
N SER A 71 16.74 -5.95 -21.45
CA SER A 71 18.13 -6.11 -21.05
C SER A 71 19.02 -6.46 -22.23
N ALA A 72 19.88 -5.51 -22.61
CA ALA A 72 20.91 -5.75 -23.61
C ALA A 72 22.05 -6.65 -23.09
N ARG A 73 22.19 -6.77 -21.76
CA ARG A 73 23.34 -7.39 -21.10
C ARG A 73 23.09 -8.85 -20.69
N GLY A 74 21.84 -9.29 -20.67
CA GLY A 74 21.46 -10.66 -20.27
C GLY A 74 20.43 -10.67 -19.13
N LEU A 75 20.04 -11.85 -18.69
CA LEU A 75 19.09 -12.02 -17.58
C LEU A 75 19.26 -13.37 -16.87
N SER A 76 19.54 -13.35 -15.58
CA SER A 76 19.57 -14.51 -14.68
C SER A 76 18.48 -14.29 -13.64
N VAL A 77 17.49 -15.20 -13.55
CA VAL A 77 16.32 -15.08 -12.66
C VAL A 77 16.10 -16.40 -11.94
N ASN A 78 16.01 -16.35 -10.62
CA ASN A 78 15.69 -17.45 -9.72
C ASN A 78 16.78 -18.55 -9.69
N GLY A 79 18.03 -18.18 -9.96
CA GLY A 79 19.13 -19.14 -10.04
C GLY A 79 19.61 -19.75 -8.73
N GLY A 80 19.34 -19.11 -7.59
CA GLY A 80 20.01 -19.40 -6.30
C GLY A 80 21.55 -19.22 -6.40
N ALA A 81 22.32 -19.10 -5.32
CA ALA A 81 22.15 -19.66 -4.00
C ALA A 81 23.09 -19.04 -2.93
N TYR A 82 22.64 -19.07 -1.67
CA TYR A 82 23.28 -19.79 -0.56
C TYR A 82 22.19 -20.48 0.29
N GLY A 83 22.07 -21.80 0.22
CA GLY A 83 21.28 -22.62 1.16
C GLY A 83 19.77 -22.74 0.95
N VAL A 84 19.18 -22.09 -0.06
CA VAL A 84 17.75 -22.23 -0.39
C VAL A 84 17.64 -22.72 -1.83
N ASN A 85 16.94 -23.84 -2.05
CA ASN A 85 16.62 -24.31 -3.40
C ASN A 85 15.78 -23.23 -4.10
N PRO A 86 15.94 -23.04 -5.42
CA PRO A 86 15.01 -22.22 -6.20
C PRO A 86 13.58 -22.69 -5.93
N ALA A 87 12.61 -21.77 -6.00
CA ALA A 87 11.20 -22.12 -6.07
C ALA A 87 11.00 -23.22 -7.13
N SER A 88 9.95 -24.03 -6.99
CA SER A 88 9.71 -25.17 -7.89
C SER A 88 9.88 -24.74 -9.35
N THR A 89 10.42 -25.60 -10.21
CA THR A 89 10.45 -25.32 -11.66
C THR A 89 9.05 -25.06 -12.23
N ASP A 90 8.02 -25.45 -11.48
CA ASP A 90 6.61 -25.27 -11.80
C ASP A 90 6.08 -23.87 -11.42
N ASP A 91 6.82 -23.08 -10.64
CA ASP A 91 6.40 -21.75 -10.18
C ASP A 91 6.75 -20.66 -11.19
N VAL A 92 5.91 -19.64 -11.33
CA VAL A 92 6.23 -18.44 -12.12
C VAL A 92 7.38 -17.69 -11.46
N ALA A 93 8.52 -17.67 -12.15
CA ALA A 93 9.74 -17.01 -11.71
C ALA A 93 9.96 -15.68 -12.43
N PHE A 94 9.46 -15.56 -13.66
CA PHE A 94 9.59 -14.35 -14.46
C PHE A 94 8.28 -14.01 -15.16
N LEU A 95 7.71 -12.85 -14.84
CA LEU A 95 6.44 -12.37 -15.39
C LEU A 95 6.63 -11.00 -16.04
N VAL A 96 6.19 -10.83 -17.29
CA VAL A 96 6.21 -9.54 -17.99
C VAL A 96 4.88 -9.30 -18.69
N ASN A 97 4.14 -8.26 -18.33
CA ASN A 97 2.86 -7.94 -18.99
C ASN A 97 3.06 -7.27 -20.37
N GLY A 98 4.12 -6.47 -20.54
CA GLY A 98 4.50 -5.87 -21.82
C GLY A 98 5.43 -6.74 -22.68
N ASN A 99 6.27 -6.08 -23.48
CA ASN A 99 7.31 -6.74 -24.26
C ASN A 99 8.50 -7.11 -23.39
N ALA A 100 9.13 -8.25 -23.69
CA ALA A 100 10.41 -8.62 -23.10
C ALA A 100 11.49 -8.80 -24.18
N THR A 101 12.52 -7.94 -24.13
CA THR A 101 13.65 -7.95 -25.06
C THR A 101 14.94 -8.27 -24.31
N ILE A 102 15.56 -9.41 -24.62
CA ILE A 102 16.76 -9.90 -23.95
C ILE A 102 17.79 -10.28 -25.00
N SER A 103 18.82 -9.44 -25.14
CA SER A 103 19.86 -9.63 -26.17
C SER A 103 21.09 -10.40 -25.68
N GLY A 104 21.39 -10.32 -24.38
CA GLY A 104 22.52 -11.03 -23.76
C GLY A 104 22.20 -12.50 -23.43
N TYR A 105 23.15 -13.17 -22.77
CA TYR A 105 22.92 -14.53 -22.25
C TYR A 105 21.98 -14.49 -21.05
N GLY A 106 21.13 -15.50 -20.90
CA GLY A 106 20.28 -15.56 -19.72
C GLY A 106 19.87 -16.97 -19.30
N ASN A 107 19.41 -17.11 -18.08
CA ASN A 107 18.82 -18.32 -17.52
C ASN A 107 17.65 -17.90 -16.64
N VAL A 108 16.49 -18.54 -16.82
CA VAL A 108 15.36 -18.43 -15.89
C VAL A 108 15.12 -19.83 -15.34
N TRP A 109 15.09 -19.95 -14.02
CA TRP A 109 14.78 -21.20 -13.33
C TRP A 109 13.34 -21.12 -12.82
N GLY A 110 12.39 -21.70 -13.57
CA GLY A 110 10.95 -21.59 -13.30
C GLY A 110 10.17 -21.15 -14.54
N GLN A 111 8.85 -21.00 -14.41
CA GLN A 111 8.00 -20.59 -15.53
C GLN A 111 8.24 -19.11 -15.89
N THR A 112 8.25 -18.85 -17.20
CA THR A 112 8.21 -17.50 -17.75
C THR A 112 6.82 -17.23 -18.33
N VAL A 113 6.18 -16.15 -17.89
CA VAL A 113 4.87 -15.71 -18.36
C VAL A 113 4.97 -14.35 -19.04
N ILE A 114 4.39 -14.23 -20.24
CA ILE A 114 4.30 -12.98 -21.00
C ILE A 114 2.82 -12.60 -21.15
N GLY A 115 2.50 -11.32 -20.99
CA GLY A 115 1.14 -10.82 -21.11
C GLY A 115 0.54 -11.05 -22.50
N GLU A 116 -0.76 -11.33 -22.55
CA GLU A 116 -1.55 -11.33 -23.78
C GLU A 116 -1.87 -9.88 -24.18
N SER A 117 -1.00 -9.26 -24.97
CA SER A 117 -1.37 -8.06 -25.74
C SER A 117 -1.01 -8.29 -27.21
N GLY A 118 -1.88 -7.85 -28.13
CA GLY A 118 -1.86 -8.16 -29.57
C GLY A 118 -0.68 -7.61 -30.39
N GLY A 119 0.50 -7.57 -29.80
CA GLY A 119 1.79 -7.16 -30.37
C GLY A 119 2.99 -7.44 -29.46
N ASN A 120 2.81 -8.16 -28.34
CA ASN A 120 3.89 -8.48 -27.42
C ASN A 120 4.94 -9.35 -28.12
N THR A 121 6.18 -8.86 -28.17
CA THR A 121 7.30 -9.54 -28.80
C THR A 121 8.27 -10.03 -27.73
N TYR A 122 8.53 -11.33 -27.72
CA TYR A 122 9.53 -11.95 -26.88
C TYR A 122 10.77 -12.28 -27.72
N HIS A 123 11.83 -11.49 -27.54
CA HIS A 123 13.09 -11.68 -28.25
C HIS A 123 14.12 -12.27 -27.30
N LEU A 124 14.37 -13.57 -27.43
CA LEU A 124 15.46 -14.27 -26.75
C LEU A 124 16.51 -14.71 -27.75
N THR A 125 17.72 -14.18 -27.63
CA THR A 125 18.84 -14.67 -28.44
C THR A 125 19.61 -15.80 -27.76
N ASN A 126 19.60 -15.94 -26.42
CA ASN A 126 20.42 -16.92 -25.70
C ASN A 126 19.93 -17.24 -24.26
N ILE A 127 18.66 -17.65 -24.05
CA ILE A 127 18.23 -18.12 -22.71
C ILE A 127 18.27 -19.65 -22.61
N THR A 128 19.03 -20.18 -21.65
CA THR A 128 18.94 -21.59 -21.26
C THR A 128 18.04 -21.67 -20.04
N ALA A 129 16.74 -21.91 -20.25
CA ALA A 129 15.88 -22.28 -19.13
C ALA A 129 16.34 -23.67 -18.65
N SER A 130 16.66 -23.77 -17.37
CA SER A 130 17.06 -25.04 -16.77
C SER A 130 15.84 -25.95 -16.76
N GLU A 131 15.85 -26.95 -17.66
CA GLU A 131 14.91 -28.07 -17.76
C GLU A 131 13.55 -27.87 -18.45
N THR A 132 13.31 -26.77 -19.14
CA THR A 132 12.36 -26.76 -20.27
C THR A 132 12.95 -26.01 -21.46
N THR A 133 12.86 -26.64 -22.62
CA THR A 133 13.45 -26.23 -23.89
C THR A 133 13.33 -24.73 -24.18
N ASN A 134 14.50 -24.12 -24.44
CA ASN A 134 14.72 -22.88 -25.19
C ASN A 134 13.47 -22.44 -26.00
N GLY A 135 12.70 -21.47 -25.48
CA GLY A 135 11.58 -20.85 -26.22
C GLY A 135 10.15 -21.18 -25.77
N GLN A 136 9.91 -21.86 -24.64
CA GLN A 136 8.55 -21.96 -24.08
C GLN A 136 8.34 -20.92 -22.97
N PHE A 137 7.54 -19.91 -23.28
CA PHE A 137 6.90 -19.02 -22.33
C PHE A 137 5.40 -19.27 -22.40
N THR A 138 4.71 -19.09 -21.28
CA THR A 138 3.24 -19.08 -21.26
C THR A 138 2.77 -17.69 -21.61
N VAL A 139 1.83 -17.58 -22.55
CA VAL A 139 1.10 -16.32 -22.76
C VAL A 139 -0.18 -16.39 -21.94
N ALA A 140 -0.43 -15.36 -21.14
CA ALA A 140 -1.58 -15.27 -20.25
C ALA A 140 -2.08 -13.83 -20.11
N ASN A 141 -3.35 -13.63 -19.74
CA ASN A 141 -3.82 -12.31 -19.32
C ASN A 141 -3.23 -11.99 -17.94
N THR A 142 -2.36 -10.99 -17.89
CA THR A 142 -1.64 -10.57 -16.68
C THR A 142 -1.94 -9.12 -16.30
N ALA A 143 -2.78 -8.42 -17.06
CA ALA A 143 -3.12 -7.02 -16.82
C ALA A 143 -3.87 -6.86 -15.48
N ASP A 144 -4.87 -7.72 -15.24
CA ASP A 144 -5.67 -7.70 -14.01
C ASP A 144 -4.78 -7.98 -12.78
N TYR A 145 -3.83 -8.91 -12.91
CA TYR A 145 -2.86 -9.18 -11.84
C TYR A 145 -2.07 -7.92 -11.45
N PHE A 146 -1.53 -7.17 -12.42
CA PHE A 146 -0.77 -5.96 -12.09
C PHE A 146 -1.64 -4.82 -11.57
N ALA A 147 -2.91 -4.75 -11.99
CA ALA A 147 -3.88 -3.80 -11.43
C ALA A 147 -4.15 -4.12 -9.95
N ASP A 148 -4.47 -5.38 -9.63
CA ASP A 148 -4.75 -5.84 -8.26
C ASP A 148 -3.50 -5.75 -7.36
N ALA A 149 -2.33 -6.11 -7.88
CA ALA A 149 -1.06 -5.99 -7.19
C ALA A 149 -0.74 -4.53 -6.85
N LYS A 150 -1.07 -3.59 -7.75
CA LYS A 150 -0.88 -2.15 -7.49
C LYS A 150 -1.83 -1.66 -6.39
N VAL A 151 -3.10 -2.08 -6.41
CA VAL A 151 -4.06 -1.79 -5.32
C VAL A 151 -3.54 -2.32 -3.99
N THR A 152 -3.07 -3.56 -3.97
CA THR A 152 -2.50 -4.21 -2.77
C THR A 152 -1.29 -3.43 -2.24
N ALA A 153 -0.39 -3.00 -3.12
CA ALA A 153 0.81 -2.25 -2.72
C ALA A 153 0.45 -0.89 -2.10
N TYR A 154 -0.53 -0.17 -2.64
CA TYR A 154 -1.01 1.08 -2.04
C TYR A 154 -1.74 0.87 -0.73
N ALA A 155 -2.54 -0.19 -0.62
CA ALA A 155 -3.20 -0.54 0.64
C ALA A 155 -2.16 -0.88 1.73
N ALA A 156 -1.12 -1.65 1.39
CA ALA A 156 -0.01 -1.95 2.28
C ALA A 156 0.72 -0.66 2.71
N LYS A 157 1.05 0.21 1.75
CA LYS A 157 1.70 1.50 2.00
C LYS A 157 0.89 2.37 2.96
N ALA A 158 -0.41 2.54 2.70
CA ALA A 158 -1.30 3.32 3.57
C ALA A 158 -1.41 2.72 4.98
N ALA A 159 -1.53 1.39 5.09
CA ALA A 159 -1.59 0.71 6.38
C ALA A 159 -0.30 0.88 7.19
N ILE A 160 0.86 0.85 6.52
CA ILE A 160 2.18 1.04 7.12
C ILE A 160 2.39 2.48 7.58
N GLU A 161 1.96 3.47 6.79
CA GLU A 161 2.01 4.89 7.14
C GLU A 161 1.13 5.22 8.34
N ALA A 162 0.03 4.49 8.53
CA ALA A 162 -0.88 4.65 9.66
C ALA A 162 -0.34 4.06 10.98
N LEU A 163 0.75 3.28 10.93
CA LEU A 163 1.31 2.70 12.15
C LEU A 163 1.87 3.80 13.09
N PRO A 164 1.59 3.71 14.40
CA PRO A 164 2.04 4.73 15.35
C PRO A 164 3.57 4.70 15.47
N VAL A 165 4.19 5.86 15.25
CA VAL A 165 5.63 6.06 15.46
C VAL A 165 5.96 5.81 16.93
N ASN A 166 6.88 4.88 17.17
CA ASN A 166 7.30 4.47 18.52
C ASN A 166 8.84 4.33 18.65
N GLY A 167 9.57 4.71 17.61
CA GLY A 167 11.02 4.80 17.57
C GLY A 167 11.51 6.20 17.22
N VAL A 168 12.79 6.45 17.50
CA VAL A 168 13.49 7.70 17.18
C VAL A 168 14.67 7.38 16.27
N CYS A 169 14.89 8.25 15.29
CA CYS A 169 16.06 8.20 14.41
C CYS A 169 16.94 9.43 14.67
N GLU A 170 18.23 9.21 14.92
CA GLU A 170 19.21 10.27 15.10
C GLU A 170 20.33 10.16 14.07
N ALA A 171 20.54 11.21 13.29
CA ALA A 171 21.66 11.31 12.36
C ALA A 171 22.88 11.91 13.07
N ALA A 172 23.95 11.12 13.24
CA ALA A 172 25.21 11.59 13.83
C ALA A 172 26.42 10.82 13.27
N TYR A 173 27.53 11.54 13.06
CA TYR A 173 28.83 10.96 12.69
C TYR A 173 28.83 10.04 11.45
N GLY A 174 27.96 10.30 10.47
CA GLY A 174 27.84 9.45 9.28
C GLY A 174 26.99 8.19 9.49
N THR A 175 26.12 8.18 10.50
CA THR A 175 25.18 7.08 10.78
C THR A 175 23.80 7.66 11.11
N TYR A 176 22.72 7.03 10.64
CA TYR A 176 21.39 7.18 11.21
C TYR A 176 21.20 6.03 12.19
N THR A 177 21.10 6.36 13.46
CA THR A 177 20.89 5.40 14.54
C THR A 177 19.41 5.35 14.87
N PHE A 178 18.83 4.16 14.78
CA PHE A 178 17.42 3.90 15.04
C PHE A 178 17.28 3.20 16.40
N VAL A 179 16.63 3.88 17.34
CA VAL A 179 16.40 3.38 18.71
C VAL A 179 14.92 3.45 19.01
N GLY A 180 14.33 2.33 19.43
CA GLY A 180 12.93 2.26 19.80
C GLY A 180 12.69 1.36 21.01
N ASN A 181 11.40 1.23 21.37
CA ASN A 181 10.97 0.39 22.48
C ASN A 181 11.32 -1.09 22.23
N GLN A 182 12.25 -1.64 23.02
CA GLN A 182 12.72 -3.02 22.89
C GLN A 182 11.64 -4.07 23.24
N ASP A 183 10.54 -3.64 23.88
CA ASP A 183 9.41 -4.51 24.23
C ASP A 183 8.29 -4.50 23.16
N ALA A 184 8.42 -3.70 22.10
CA ALA A 184 7.42 -3.65 21.02
C ALA A 184 7.67 -4.73 19.96
N ASP A 185 6.61 -5.32 19.40
CA ASP A 185 6.76 -6.27 18.28
C ASP A 185 7.16 -5.55 16.97
N VAL A 186 6.68 -4.32 16.80
CA VAL A 186 6.92 -3.46 15.63
C VAL A 186 7.50 -2.13 16.08
N LEU A 187 8.62 -1.74 15.47
CA LEU A 187 9.31 -0.47 15.63
C LEU A 187 9.11 0.38 14.38
N VAL A 188 8.53 1.56 14.57
CA VAL A 188 8.17 2.47 13.48
C VAL A 188 8.94 3.78 13.64
N TYR A 189 9.62 4.18 12.57
CA TYR A 189 10.45 5.38 12.49
C TYR A 189 10.02 6.24 11.32
N ASN A 190 10.03 7.56 11.51
CA ASN A 190 9.90 8.53 10.43
C ASN A 190 11.26 9.22 10.20
N VAL A 191 11.67 9.28 8.94
CA VAL A 191 12.90 9.95 8.51
C VAL A 191 12.53 10.92 7.40
N ASP A 192 12.70 12.20 7.69
CA ASP A 192 12.53 13.30 6.73
C ASP A 192 13.91 13.72 6.22
N ASP A 193 14.41 12.95 5.25
CA ASP A 193 15.68 13.22 4.58
C ASP A 193 15.66 12.68 3.15
N ALA A 194 16.31 13.41 2.25
CA ALA A 194 16.39 13.12 0.83
C ALA A 194 17.71 12.48 0.42
N THR A 195 18.79 12.57 1.22
CA THR A 195 20.11 12.09 0.79
C THR A 195 20.94 11.45 1.90
N PHE A 196 21.15 10.14 1.75
CA PHE A 196 21.94 9.27 2.62
C PHE A 196 23.31 8.98 1.98
N ASN A 197 24.20 9.98 1.97
CA ASN A 197 25.57 9.86 1.42
C ASN A 197 26.61 9.42 2.46
N SER A 198 27.20 8.24 2.25
CA SER A 198 28.14 7.56 3.15
C SER A 198 27.56 7.31 4.54
N TYR A 199 26.23 7.19 4.63
CA TYR A 199 25.53 6.91 5.86
C TYR A 199 25.24 5.43 6.02
N LEU A 200 25.35 4.95 7.25
CA LEU A 200 24.85 3.66 7.66
C LEU A 200 23.50 3.80 8.35
N PHE A 201 22.60 2.85 8.14
CA PHE A 201 21.40 2.69 8.95
C PHE A 201 21.70 1.66 10.04
N ASP A 202 21.80 2.11 11.29
CA ASP A 202 22.13 1.26 12.43
C ASP A 202 20.90 1.06 13.32
N PHE A 203 20.33 -0.14 13.25
CA PHE A 203 19.14 -0.50 14.00
C PHE A 203 19.50 -1.19 15.32
N THR A 204 19.05 -0.65 16.43
CA THR A 204 19.15 -1.30 17.74
C THR A 204 17.85 -2.06 18.05
N ILE A 205 17.86 -3.38 17.91
CA ILE A 205 16.67 -4.23 18.00
C ILE A 205 16.89 -5.52 18.79
N ALA A 206 15.81 -5.99 19.41
CA ALA A 206 15.69 -7.34 19.96
C ALA A 206 15.35 -8.36 18.87
N GLU A 207 15.64 -9.64 19.14
CA GLU A 207 15.33 -10.72 18.20
C GLU A 207 13.83 -10.85 17.96
N GLY A 208 13.43 -10.94 16.69
CA GLY A 208 12.03 -11.08 16.28
C GLY A 208 11.30 -9.76 16.05
N GLN A 209 11.86 -8.61 16.45
CA GLN A 209 11.23 -7.32 16.18
C GLN A 209 11.18 -7.01 14.68
N THR A 210 10.10 -6.34 14.29
CA THR A 210 9.82 -5.81 12.95
C THR A 210 10.17 -4.32 12.92
N ILE A 211 10.85 -3.86 11.88
CA ILE A 211 11.29 -2.47 11.66
C ILE A 211 10.55 -1.90 10.45
N VAL A 212 9.96 -0.73 10.64
CA VAL A 212 9.35 0.11 9.60
C VAL A 212 10.05 1.46 9.60
N VAL A 213 10.60 1.86 8.46
CA VAL A 213 11.19 3.17 8.23
C VAL A 213 10.39 3.88 7.15
N ASN A 214 9.59 4.87 7.56
CA ASN A 214 8.92 5.78 6.65
C ASN A 214 9.90 6.87 6.20
N LEU A 215 10.25 6.85 4.93
CA LEU A 215 11.15 7.80 4.28
C LEU A 215 10.33 8.85 3.53
N THR A 216 10.51 10.12 3.90
CA THR A 216 9.83 11.26 3.28
C THR A 216 10.85 12.15 2.59
N ALA A 217 10.58 12.53 1.34
CA ALA A 217 11.34 13.52 0.58
C ALA A 217 10.44 14.14 -0.50
N SER A 218 10.66 15.41 -0.87
CA SER A 218 9.77 16.11 -1.81
C SER A 218 9.70 15.47 -3.19
N ASP A 219 10.84 14.98 -3.71
CA ASP A 219 10.95 14.51 -5.09
C ASP A 219 11.76 13.21 -5.20
N LYS A 220 12.96 13.20 -4.60
CA LYS A 220 13.94 12.12 -4.77
C LYS A 220 14.58 11.71 -3.45
N ILE A 221 14.75 10.40 -3.26
CA ILE A 221 15.60 9.82 -2.21
C ILE A 221 16.89 9.28 -2.84
N THR A 222 18.03 9.59 -2.25
CA THR A 222 19.35 9.10 -2.70
C THR A 222 20.05 8.29 -1.62
N PHE A 223 20.36 7.03 -1.88
CA PHE A 223 21.25 6.20 -1.09
C PHE A 223 22.61 6.12 -1.76
N LYS A 224 23.69 6.43 -1.04
CA LYS A 224 25.02 6.42 -1.63
C LYS A 224 26.07 5.95 -0.64
N ASN A 225 26.92 5.00 -1.05
CA ASN A 225 28.03 4.48 -0.22
C ASN A 225 27.59 4.00 1.18
N GLY A 226 26.34 3.56 1.30
CA GLY A 226 25.69 3.22 2.57
C GLY A 226 25.35 1.74 2.67
N GLY A 227 24.89 1.34 3.85
CA GLY A 227 24.50 -0.03 4.14
C GLY A 227 23.85 -0.13 5.51
N ILE A 228 23.51 -1.35 5.91
CA ILE A 228 22.75 -1.60 7.14
C ILE A 228 23.64 -2.23 8.22
N ARG A 229 23.44 -1.79 9.45
CA ARG A 229 23.93 -2.39 10.68
C ARG A 229 22.77 -2.77 11.57
N ILE A 230 22.96 -3.86 12.29
CA ILE A 230 22.04 -4.31 13.33
C ILE A 230 22.86 -4.51 14.59
N ASN A 231 22.44 -3.83 15.66
CA ASN A 231 23.11 -3.83 16.95
C ASN A 231 24.61 -3.52 16.84
N GLY A 232 24.97 -2.50 16.04
CA GLY A 232 26.34 -2.03 15.86
C GLY A 232 27.25 -2.90 14.98
N SER A 233 26.73 -3.99 14.41
CA SER A 233 27.48 -4.87 13.49
C SER A 233 26.92 -4.75 12.08
N MET A 234 27.80 -4.71 11.06
CA MET A 234 27.37 -4.95 9.67
C MET A 234 26.67 -6.30 9.63
N VAL A 235 25.56 -6.40 8.92
CA VAL A 235 24.84 -7.67 8.75
C VAL A 235 25.76 -8.65 8.00
N PRO A 236 26.37 -9.66 8.66
CA PRO A 236 27.06 -10.73 7.96
C PRO A 236 26.02 -11.70 7.41
N ASP A 237 26.40 -12.56 6.47
CA ASP A 237 25.47 -13.47 5.78
C ASP A 237 24.62 -14.33 6.73
N ASP A 238 25.13 -14.65 7.92
CA ASP A 238 24.45 -15.42 8.97
C ASP A 238 23.45 -14.61 9.82
N LEU A 239 23.54 -13.28 9.81
CA LEU A 239 22.56 -12.38 10.44
C LEU A 239 21.54 -11.81 9.44
N ARG A 240 21.61 -12.15 8.15
CA ARG A 240 20.58 -11.82 7.15
C ARG A 240 19.19 -12.39 7.50
N LYS A 241 19.09 -13.25 8.51
CA LYS A 241 17.81 -13.61 9.15
C LYS A 241 17.01 -12.39 9.62
N TYR A 242 17.68 -11.26 9.90
CA TYR A 242 17.04 -10.00 10.29
C TYR A 242 16.63 -9.12 9.11
N ASN A 243 17.19 -9.31 7.91
CA ASN A 243 16.76 -8.61 6.68
C ASN A 243 15.26 -8.81 6.43
N ARG A 244 14.75 -9.94 6.91
CA ARG A 244 13.34 -10.31 6.86
C ARG A 244 12.44 -9.33 7.62
N ASN A 245 12.99 -8.58 8.56
CA ASN A 245 12.19 -7.78 9.46
C ASN A 245 12.34 -6.28 9.19
N ILE A 246 12.89 -5.86 8.06
CA ILE A 246 13.10 -4.45 7.76
C ILE A 246 12.24 -4.04 6.56
N LEU A 247 11.49 -2.97 6.74
CA LEU A 247 10.72 -2.36 5.68
C LEU A 247 11.06 -0.87 5.56
N PHE A 248 11.44 -0.47 4.35
CA PHE A 248 11.58 0.92 3.93
C PHE A 248 10.35 1.31 3.12
N ASN A 249 9.51 2.16 3.70
CA ASN A 249 8.35 2.72 3.03
C ASN A 249 8.67 4.11 2.47
N VAL A 250 8.59 4.27 1.16
CA VAL A 250 8.78 5.58 0.50
C VAL A 250 7.43 6.28 0.39
N VAL A 251 7.25 7.29 1.24
CA VAL A 251 5.95 7.94 1.47
C VAL A 251 5.52 8.78 0.27
N ASN A 252 6.40 9.63 -0.25
CA ASN A 252 6.02 10.63 -1.27
C ASN A 252 7.05 10.86 -2.38
N ALA A 253 8.29 10.37 -2.26
CA ALA A 253 9.28 10.54 -3.32
C ALA A 253 8.90 9.72 -4.56
N THR A 254 9.06 10.32 -5.74
CA THR A 254 8.79 9.68 -7.03
C THR A 254 10.08 9.14 -7.69
N GLU A 255 11.24 9.46 -7.14
CA GLU A 255 12.53 8.95 -7.61
C GLU A 255 13.36 8.36 -6.47
N ILE A 256 14.01 7.23 -6.74
CA ILE A 256 15.02 6.63 -5.87
C ILE A 256 16.30 6.45 -6.66
N GLU A 257 17.41 6.93 -6.13
CA GLU A 257 18.73 6.65 -6.66
C GLU A 257 19.56 5.88 -5.64
N MET A 258 20.13 4.75 -6.08
CA MET A 258 21.06 3.94 -5.28
C MET A 258 22.43 3.92 -5.97
N ILE A 259 23.48 4.31 -5.26
CA ILE A 259 24.85 4.37 -5.79
C ILE A 259 25.82 3.70 -4.81
N SER A 260 26.36 2.53 -5.17
CA SER A 260 27.28 1.79 -4.29
C SER A 260 26.71 1.61 -2.88
N SER A 261 25.43 1.25 -2.81
CA SER A 261 24.69 1.04 -1.57
C SER A 261 23.98 -0.31 -1.58
N GLU A 262 23.79 -0.85 -0.37
CA GLU A 262 23.01 -2.06 -0.11
C GLU A 262 21.82 -1.71 0.77
N LEU A 263 20.64 -2.20 0.40
CA LEU A 263 19.44 -2.18 1.25
C LEU A 263 19.01 -3.62 1.51
N ASP A 264 18.83 -3.95 2.77
CA ASP A 264 18.30 -5.24 3.22
C ASP A 264 16.84 -5.09 3.66
N GLY A 265 15.96 -5.89 3.07
CA GLY A 265 14.54 -5.95 3.43
C GLY A 265 13.59 -5.56 2.31
N ILE A 266 12.40 -5.08 2.70
CA ILE A 266 11.34 -4.69 1.77
C ILE A 266 11.49 -3.21 1.43
N LEU A 267 11.64 -2.88 0.15
CA LEU A 267 11.54 -1.52 -0.37
C LEU A 267 10.15 -1.32 -0.99
N LEU A 268 9.26 -0.67 -0.24
CA LEU A 268 7.89 -0.36 -0.66
C LEU A 268 7.84 1.06 -1.23
N ALA A 269 7.83 1.18 -2.54
CA ALA A 269 7.81 2.47 -3.25
C ALA A 269 7.01 2.37 -4.56
N PRO A 270 5.69 2.08 -4.51
CA PRO A 270 4.87 1.84 -5.70
C PRO A 270 4.74 3.06 -6.63
N ASP A 271 5.08 4.25 -6.13
CA ASP A 271 5.09 5.52 -6.87
C ASP A 271 6.47 5.90 -7.43
N ALA A 272 7.53 5.19 -7.04
CA ALA A 272 8.89 5.64 -7.28
C ALA A 272 9.61 4.88 -8.39
N ASP A 273 10.32 5.63 -9.22
CA ASP A 273 11.24 5.13 -10.23
C ASP A 273 12.63 4.93 -9.60
N LEU A 274 13.10 3.68 -9.57
CA LEU A 274 14.42 3.36 -9.02
C LEU A 274 15.49 3.32 -10.12
N THR A 275 16.56 4.09 -9.93
CA THR A 275 17.81 3.94 -10.68
C THR A 275 18.90 3.44 -9.74
N GLY A 276 19.34 2.20 -9.96
CA GLY A 276 20.40 1.56 -9.18
C GLY A 276 21.70 1.51 -9.95
N ASN A 277 22.81 1.89 -9.32
CA ASN A 277 24.14 1.93 -9.93
C ASN A 277 25.16 1.24 -9.03
N ASN A 278 25.63 0.05 -9.44
CA ASN A 278 26.54 -0.79 -8.65
C ASN A 278 26.02 -0.94 -7.22
N SER A 279 24.75 -1.27 -7.06
CA SER A 279 24.02 -1.31 -5.79
C SER A 279 23.18 -2.57 -5.75
N ASN A 280 22.68 -2.94 -4.59
CA ASN A 280 21.79 -4.10 -4.51
C ASN A 280 20.66 -3.86 -3.52
N VAL A 281 19.59 -4.62 -3.72
CA VAL A 281 18.54 -4.80 -2.71
C VAL A 281 18.48 -6.29 -2.40
N CYS A 282 18.68 -6.62 -1.12
CA CYS A 282 18.60 -7.97 -0.59
C CYS A 282 17.23 -8.16 0.07
N GLY A 283 16.23 -8.56 -0.71
CA GLY A 283 14.84 -8.66 -0.24
C GLY A 283 13.81 -8.51 -1.36
N THR A 284 12.74 -7.76 -1.08
CA THR A 284 11.64 -7.52 -2.01
C THR A 284 11.58 -6.04 -2.38
N SER A 285 11.56 -5.73 -3.67
CA SER A 285 11.37 -4.37 -4.19
C SER A 285 10.00 -4.25 -4.85
N ILE A 286 9.17 -3.32 -4.37
CA ILE A 286 7.85 -2.98 -4.94
C ILE A 286 7.96 -1.55 -5.48
N LEU A 287 8.02 -1.39 -6.81
CA LEU A 287 8.46 -0.15 -7.47
C LEU A 287 7.51 0.29 -8.59
N ASN A 288 7.53 1.58 -8.95
CA ASN A 288 6.90 2.03 -10.19
C ASN A 288 7.72 1.63 -11.42
N SER A 289 9.01 1.95 -11.46
CA SER A 289 9.91 1.50 -12.53
C SER A 289 11.31 1.20 -12.00
N LEU A 290 12.11 0.48 -12.77
CA LEU A 290 13.45 0.05 -12.35
C LEU A 290 14.46 0.13 -13.49
N THR A 291 15.59 0.77 -13.24
CA THR A 291 16.75 0.78 -14.14
C THR A 291 18.02 0.39 -13.40
N GLY A 292 18.63 -0.72 -13.80
CA GLY A 292 19.92 -1.20 -13.28
C GLY A 292 21.11 -0.71 -14.12
N LEU A 293 22.13 -0.20 -13.45
CA LEU A 293 23.39 0.28 -14.04
C LEU A 293 24.57 -0.38 -13.34
N ASN A 294 25.64 -0.64 -14.10
CA ASN A 294 26.95 -1.07 -13.59
C ASN A 294 26.95 -2.22 -12.57
N GLY A 295 26.03 -3.19 -12.73
CA GLY A 295 25.94 -4.34 -11.82
C GLY A 295 24.99 -4.09 -10.66
N PHE A 296 23.83 -3.48 -10.94
CA PHE A 296 22.74 -3.49 -9.98
C PHE A 296 22.09 -4.88 -9.95
N GLU A 297 21.82 -5.37 -8.74
CA GLU A 297 21.39 -6.74 -8.48
C GLU A 297 20.22 -6.76 -7.49
N LEU A 298 19.34 -7.76 -7.60
CA LEU A 298 18.35 -8.05 -6.56
C LEU A 298 18.62 -9.46 -6.04
N HIS A 299 18.96 -9.56 -4.75
CA HIS A 299 19.27 -10.83 -4.11
C HIS A 299 18.06 -11.36 -3.33
N VAL A 300 18.07 -12.67 -3.08
CA VAL A 300 17.04 -13.28 -2.24
C VAL A 300 17.17 -12.78 -0.80
N GLY A 301 16.04 -12.40 -0.19
CA GLY A 301 16.07 -11.86 1.17
C GLY A 301 14.79 -11.96 1.98
N PHE A 302 13.75 -12.67 1.53
CA PHE A 302 12.50 -12.70 2.28
C PHE A 302 11.79 -14.07 2.34
N ASN A 303 11.09 -14.31 3.46
CA ASN A 303 10.15 -15.41 3.67
C ASN A 303 8.91 -14.84 4.36
N ASN A 304 7.82 -14.81 3.59
CA ASN A 304 6.38 -14.73 3.84
C ASN A 304 5.83 -14.55 5.26
N SER A 305 6.39 -13.68 6.08
CA SER A 305 5.70 -13.26 7.30
C SER A 305 6.18 -11.88 7.71
N PHE A 306 5.61 -10.85 7.10
CA PHE A 306 5.82 -9.48 7.59
C PHE A 306 4.48 -8.75 7.71
N ILE A 307 4.25 -8.28 8.94
CA ILE A 307 3.07 -7.61 9.49
C ILE A 307 1.86 -8.54 9.69
N PRO A 308 1.40 -8.79 10.94
CA PRO A 308 0.09 -9.38 11.16
C PRO A 308 -0.98 -8.43 10.62
N ALA A 309 -1.93 -8.96 9.84
CA ALA A 309 -3.07 -8.21 9.32
C ALA A 309 -3.63 -7.24 10.37
N VAL A 310 -3.71 -5.96 10.01
CA VAL A 310 -4.50 -4.99 10.78
C VAL A 310 -5.94 -5.50 10.71
N GLY A 311 -6.50 -5.84 11.87
CA GLY A 311 -7.71 -6.65 12.01
C GLY A 311 -8.82 -6.32 11.02
N GLY A 312 -9.02 -7.23 10.06
CA GLY A 312 -10.19 -7.32 9.20
C GLY A 312 -10.56 -8.79 9.13
N SER A 313 -11.76 -9.15 9.59
CA SER A 313 -12.29 -10.49 9.44
C SER A 313 -12.28 -10.88 7.97
N THR A 314 -11.58 -11.97 7.67
CA THR A 314 -11.50 -12.58 6.34
C THR A 314 -12.91 -12.76 5.75
N PRO A 315 -13.21 -12.24 4.55
CA PRO A 315 -14.41 -12.62 3.84
C PRO A 315 -14.19 -14.04 3.28
N THR A 316 -15.06 -14.96 3.68
CA THR A 316 -15.17 -16.30 3.09
C THR A 316 -15.42 -16.15 1.57
N PRO A 317 -14.74 -16.92 0.70
CA PRO A 317 -14.94 -16.85 -0.75
C PRO A 317 -16.41 -17.10 -1.12
N ALA A 318 -16.97 -16.21 -1.95
CA ALA A 318 -18.29 -16.38 -2.52
C ALA A 318 -18.28 -17.55 -3.53
N GLU A 319 -19.13 -18.55 -3.29
CA GLU A 319 -19.49 -19.53 -4.32
C GLU A 319 -20.40 -18.87 -5.38
N ASP A 320 -20.21 -19.30 -6.63
CA ASP A 320 -20.88 -18.88 -7.87
C ASP A 320 -22.43 -19.03 -7.78
N PRO A 321 -23.25 -18.16 -8.42
CA PRO A 321 -24.66 -18.05 -8.14
C PRO A 321 -25.45 -19.08 -8.95
N THR A 322 -26.12 -20.02 -8.28
CA THR A 322 -27.33 -20.61 -8.85
C THR A 322 -28.40 -20.84 -7.79
N GLU A 323 -29.55 -20.20 -8.04
CA GLU A 323 -30.89 -20.40 -7.45
C GLU A 323 -31.17 -19.84 -6.03
N THR A 324 -31.95 -18.74 -6.00
CA THR A 324 -32.86 -18.36 -4.91
C THR A 324 -33.94 -19.46 -4.77
N PRO A 325 -34.46 -19.85 -3.57
CA PRO A 325 -34.81 -18.94 -2.47
C PRO A 325 -34.68 -19.46 -1.00
N ASP A 326 -34.94 -18.49 -0.11
CA ASP A 326 -35.33 -18.51 1.30
C ASP A 326 -34.26 -18.18 2.35
N THR A 327 -34.45 -16.98 2.91
CA THR A 327 -33.67 -16.28 3.94
C THR A 327 -33.81 -16.94 5.31
N PRO A 328 -32.70 -17.22 6.03
CA PRO A 328 -32.69 -17.28 7.48
C PRO A 328 -32.20 -15.93 8.04
N ASP A 329 -32.98 -15.36 8.95
CA ASP A 329 -32.75 -14.08 9.63
C ASP A 329 -31.31 -13.92 10.17
N THR A 330 -30.65 -12.83 9.77
CA THR A 330 -29.49 -12.25 10.45
C THR A 330 -29.94 -11.76 11.84
N PRO A 331 -29.15 -11.97 12.92
CA PRO A 331 -29.48 -11.41 14.22
C PRO A 331 -29.62 -9.89 14.12
N ALA A 332 -30.78 -9.37 14.54
CA ALA A 332 -31.02 -7.93 14.56
C ALA A 332 -30.03 -7.26 15.53
N GLU A 333 -29.27 -6.28 15.05
CA GLU A 333 -28.51 -5.39 15.94
C GLU A 333 -29.49 -4.64 16.86
N GLU A 334 -29.30 -4.79 18.18
CA GLU A 334 -30.15 -4.15 19.19
C GLU A 334 -29.83 -2.64 19.30
N GLY A 335 -30.85 -1.79 19.11
CA GLY A 335 -30.77 -0.34 19.33
C GLY A 335 -31.91 0.43 18.64
N GLU A 336 -32.11 1.70 19.03
CA GLU A 336 -33.09 2.58 18.39
C GLU A 336 -32.63 2.97 16.98
N LYS A 337 -33.39 2.55 15.97
CA LYS A 337 -33.12 2.86 14.56
C LYS A 337 -33.78 4.16 14.16
N VAL A 338 -33.02 5.04 13.54
CA VAL A 338 -33.47 6.33 13.00
C VAL A 338 -32.99 6.50 11.56
N SER A 339 -33.71 7.31 10.78
CA SER A 339 -33.37 7.59 9.39
C SER A 339 -32.70 8.96 9.31
N LEU A 340 -31.43 8.99 8.90
CA LEU A 340 -30.61 10.19 8.82
C LEU A 340 -30.43 10.58 7.35
N ARG A 341 -30.71 11.83 6.99
CA ARG A 341 -30.39 12.35 5.66
C ARG A 341 -28.89 12.60 5.54
N ILE A 342 -28.29 12.22 4.42
CA ILE A 342 -26.88 12.50 4.12
C ILE A 342 -26.80 13.68 3.17
N ASP A 343 -26.25 14.81 3.61
CA ASP A 343 -26.02 15.96 2.73
C ASP A 343 -24.53 16.06 2.41
N VAL A 344 -24.23 16.14 1.11
CA VAL A 344 -22.86 16.19 0.59
C VAL A 344 -22.69 17.38 -0.36
N PRO A 345 -21.46 17.91 -0.50
CA PRO A 345 -21.17 18.91 -1.51
C PRO A 345 -21.48 18.45 -2.94
N LEU A 346 -21.73 19.40 -3.83
CA LEU A 346 -21.89 19.10 -5.25
C LEU A 346 -20.64 18.39 -5.80
N LYS A 347 -20.87 17.32 -6.58
CA LYS A 347 -19.81 16.46 -7.16
C LYS A 347 -18.93 15.79 -6.10
N MET A 348 -19.50 15.55 -4.92
CA MET A 348 -18.93 14.68 -3.91
C MET A 348 -19.91 13.56 -3.58
N ALA A 349 -19.37 12.57 -2.88
CA ALA A 349 -20.10 11.49 -2.29
C ALA A 349 -19.52 11.20 -0.90
N VAL A 350 -20.27 10.47 -0.08
CA VAL A 350 -19.79 9.89 1.17
C VAL A 350 -19.81 8.38 1.03
N ALA A 351 -18.68 7.73 1.27
CA ALA A 351 -18.57 6.28 1.31
C ALA A 351 -18.44 5.81 2.77
N PHE A 352 -19.37 4.96 3.21
CA PHE A 352 -19.35 4.34 4.53
C PHE A 352 -18.51 3.06 4.53
N GLU A 353 -18.05 2.65 5.71
CA GLU A 353 -17.29 1.41 5.91
C GLU A 353 -18.03 0.14 5.45
N ASP A 354 -19.37 0.17 5.42
CA ASP A 354 -20.22 -0.92 4.92
C ASP A 354 -20.28 -0.98 3.37
N GLY A 355 -19.52 -0.12 2.68
CA GLY A 355 -19.47 -0.01 1.23
C GLY A 355 -20.60 0.81 0.62
N THR A 356 -21.54 1.32 1.43
CA THR A 356 -22.62 2.18 0.91
C THR A 356 -22.11 3.58 0.56
N VAL A 357 -22.52 4.07 -0.61
CA VAL A 357 -22.13 5.39 -1.14
C VAL A 357 -23.36 6.26 -1.29
N TYR A 358 -23.29 7.49 -0.80
CA TYR A 358 -24.37 8.49 -0.85
C TYR A 358 -23.91 9.75 -1.58
N TYR A 359 -24.76 10.31 -2.43
CA TYR A 359 -24.47 11.42 -3.34
C TYR A 359 -25.20 12.72 -2.99
N GLY A 360 -25.95 12.73 -1.88
CA GLY A 360 -26.67 13.87 -1.33
C GLY A 360 -28.19 13.72 -1.38
N GLY A 361 -28.84 13.99 -0.25
CA GLY A 361 -30.30 13.96 -0.09
C GLY A 361 -30.90 12.58 0.15
N GLU A 362 -30.11 11.51 0.07
CA GLU A 362 -30.56 10.17 0.43
C GLU A 362 -30.62 9.95 1.95
N MET A 363 -31.30 8.88 2.36
CA MET A 363 -31.50 8.51 3.77
C MET A 363 -30.69 7.25 4.12
N LYS A 364 -29.97 7.28 5.24
CA LYS A 364 -29.30 6.11 5.85
C LYS A 364 -30.00 5.71 7.15
N GLU A 365 -30.27 4.43 7.33
CA GLU A 365 -30.71 3.90 8.64
C GLU A 365 -29.50 3.79 9.56
N VAL A 366 -29.61 4.36 10.76
CA VAL A 366 -28.56 4.39 11.78
C VAL A 366 -29.13 4.06 13.15
N ILE A 367 -28.30 3.55 14.03
CA ILE A 367 -28.64 3.23 15.41
C ILE A 367 -28.15 4.37 16.31
N VAL A 368 -29.02 4.91 17.14
CA VAL A 368 -28.67 5.96 18.10
C VAL A 368 -27.55 5.46 19.03
N GLY A 369 -26.49 6.26 19.18
CA GLY A 369 -25.29 5.93 19.97
C GLY A 369 -24.26 5.02 19.28
N LYS A 370 -24.57 4.44 18.11
CA LYS A 370 -23.60 3.67 17.31
C LYS A 370 -22.72 4.61 16.49
N GLU A 371 -21.42 4.32 16.47
CA GLU A 371 -20.48 5.01 15.58
C GLU A 371 -20.49 4.38 14.18
N TYR A 372 -20.40 5.23 13.17
CA TYR A 372 -20.27 4.84 11.78
C TYR A 372 -19.06 5.55 11.17
N ALA A 373 -18.14 4.80 10.56
CA ALA A 373 -17.03 5.38 9.84
C ALA A 373 -17.42 5.69 8.39
N PHE A 374 -16.99 6.84 7.90
CA PHE A 374 -17.18 7.25 6.52
C PHE A 374 -16.02 8.11 6.02
N ARG A 375 -15.85 8.18 4.71
CA ARG A 375 -14.90 9.08 4.05
C ARG A 375 -15.62 9.96 3.04
N MET A 376 -15.13 11.19 2.90
CA MET A 376 -15.53 12.06 1.79
C MET A 376 -14.89 11.56 0.51
N CYS A 377 -15.65 11.51 -0.57
CA CYS A 377 -15.16 11.12 -1.88
C CYS A 377 -15.52 12.20 -2.89
N SER A 378 -14.67 12.38 -3.88
CA SER A 378 -15.10 13.05 -5.10
C SER A 378 -15.71 12.04 -6.08
N VAL A 379 -16.57 12.52 -6.96
CA VAL A 379 -17.13 11.72 -8.04
C VAL A 379 -16.42 12.04 -9.35
N ASN A 380 -16.39 11.09 -10.28
CA ASN A 380 -15.99 11.37 -11.65
C ASN A 380 -16.91 12.46 -12.23
N TRP A 381 -16.30 13.50 -12.79
CA TRP A 381 -17.03 14.71 -13.18
C TRP A 381 -18.01 14.47 -14.32
N GLU A 382 -17.71 13.53 -15.21
CA GLU A 382 -18.49 13.23 -16.41
C GLU A 382 -19.72 12.36 -16.10
N ASN A 383 -19.54 11.31 -15.31
CA ASN A 383 -20.61 10.36 -15.00
C ASN A 383 -21.26 10.57 -13.62
N GLY A 384 -20.66 11.38 -12.75
CA GLY A 384 -21.17 11.67 -11.41
C GLY A 384 -21.02 10.51 -10.42
N VAL A 385 -20.24 9.49 -10.75
CA VAL A 385 -20.10 8.26 -9.95
C VAL A 385 -18.84 8.31 -9.09
N TYR A 386 -18.97 7.86 -7.85
CA TYR A 386 -17.85 7.39 -7.05
C TYR A 386 -17.88 5.86 -6.98
N ASP A 387 -16.78 5.19 -7.33
CA ASP A 387 -16.58 3.77 -7.06
C ASP A 387 -15.09 3.44 -6.87
N GLU A 388 -14.83 2.23 -6.37
CA GLU A 388 -13.46 1.73 -6.16
C GLU A 388 -12.74 1.38 -7.49
N ASN A 389 -13.42 1.49 -8.64
CA ASN A 389 -12.85 1.25 -9.97
C ASN A 389 -12.27 2.52 -10.60
N GLY A 390 -12.09 3.59 -9.81
CA GLY A 390 -11.48 4.83 -10.25
C GLY A 390 -12.46 5.84 -10.84
N ASN A 391 -13.78 5.64 -10.68
CA ASN A 391 -14.70 6.76 -10.83
C ASN A 391 -14.60 7.61 -9.57
N GLY A 392 -13.96 8.78 -9.67
CA GLY A 392 -13.76 9.67 -8.52
C GLY A 392 -12.53 9.33 -7.68
N ILE A 393 -12.35 10.05 -6.57
CA ILE A 393 -11.18 9.94 -5.69
C ILE A 393 -11.66 9.87 -4.26
N ALA A 394 -11.24 8.83 -3.54
CA ALA A 394 -11.49 8.67 -2.12
C ALA A 394 -10.67 9.68 -1.30
N GLY A 395 -11.31 10.32 -0.33
CA GLY A 395 -10.64 11.18 0.63
C GLY A 395 -9.73 10.38 1.57
N THR A 396 -8.66 11.04 2.00
CA THR A 396 -7.62 10.47 2.84
C THR A 396 -7.98 10.46 4.34
N VAL A 397 -9.07 11.14 4.71
CA VAL A 397 -9.52 11.23 6.11
C VAL A 397 -10.78 10.37 6.28
N VAL A 398 -10.71 9.44 7.23
CA VAL A 398 -11.87 8.71 7.74
C VAL A 398 -12.46 9.50 8.90
N TYR A 399 -13.70 9.91 8.73
CA TYR A 399 -14.50 10.56 9.76
C TYR A 399 -15.39 9.54 10.45
N ARG A 400 -15.79 9.86 11.67
CA ARG A 400 -16.77 9.08 12.43
C ARG A 400 -18.02 9.92 12.60
N MET A 401 -19.20 9.32 12.47
CA MET A 401 -20.44 9.94 12.93
C MET A 401 -21.06 9.14 14.05
N VAL A 402 -21.73 9.84 14.96
CA VAL A 402 -22.64 9.26 15.95
C VAL A 402 -23.89 10.12 16.04
N VAL A 403 -25.04 9.48 16.19
CA VAL A 403 -26.32 10.16 16.35
C VAL A 403 -26.76 10.06 17.81
N VAL A 404 -27.14 11.19 18.41
CA VAL A 404 -27.55 11.29 19.82
C VAL A 404 -28.83 12.11 19.97
N HIS A 405 -29.54 11.93 21.09
CA HIS A 405 -30.69 12.76 21.43
C HIS A 405 -30.27 14.14 21.94
N ARG A 406 -31.22 15.08 21.92
CA ARG A 406 -31.02 16.50 22.27
C ARG A 406 -30.41 16.71 23.65
N ASP A 407 -30.80 15.90 24.64
CA ASP A 407 -30.32 16.08 26.01
C ASP A 407 -28.80 15.81 26.09
N GLU A 408 -28.34 14.70 25.52
CA GLU A 408 -26.91 14.36 25.39
C GLU A 408 -26.18 15.37 24.50
N PHE A 409 -26.78 15.75 23.35
CA PHE A 409 -26.20 16.75 22.46
C PHE A 409 -25.95 18.09 23.19
N ASN A 410 -26.90 18.55 24.01
CA ASN A 410 -26.76 19.82 24.73
C ASN A 410 -25.62 19.79 25.76
N GLU A 411 -25.39 18.66 26.42
CA GLU A 411 -24.26 18.48 27.34
C GLU A 411 -22.93 18.53 26.58
N LEU A 412 -22.83 17.78 25.47
CA LEU A 412 -21.64 17.75 24.61
C LEU A 412 -21.37 19.13 23.97
N ALA A 413 -22.42 19.83 23.54
CA ALA A 413 -22.33 21.17 22.94
C ALA A 413 -21.91 22.23 23.97
N ALA A 414 -22.28 22.07 25.24
CA ALA A 414 -21.81 22.95 26.30
C ALA A 414 -20.30 22.77 26.55
N ALA A 415 -19.81 21.52 26.57
CA ALA A 415 -18.38 21.23 26.68
C ALA A 415 -17.58 21.73 25.46
N ALA A 416 -18.13 21.60 24.26
CA ALA A 416 -17.48 22.06 23.02
C ALA A 416 -17.24 23.58 22.96
N LYS A 417 -18.03 24.41 23.66
CA LYS A 417 -17.83 25.88 23.68
C LYS A 417 -16.53 26.31 24.36
N GLU A 418 -16.00 25.49 25.25
CA GLU A 418 -14.78 25.75 26.00
C GLU A 418 -13.54 25.14 25.31
N ASP A 419 -13.74 24.45 24.17
CA ASP A 419 -12.69 23.75 23.43
C ASP A 419 -12.52 24.37 22.03
N PRO A 420 -11.37 25.00 21.71
CA PRO A 420 -11.15 25.62 20.41
C PRO A 420 -11.11 24.62 19.24
N GLU A 421 -10.92 23.32 19.49
CA GLU A 421 -10.87 22.27 18.47
C GLU A 421 -12.25 21.64 18.17
N ARG A 422 -13.27 22.03 18.94
CA ARG A 422 -14.66 21.60 18.77
C ARG A 422 -15.55 22.80 18.48
N TYR A 423 -16.48 22.65 17.55
CA TYR A 423 -17.47 23.71 17.31
C TYR A 423 -18.80 23.14 16.88
N THR A 424 -19.85 23.94 17.05
CA THR A 424 -21.21 23.58 16.65
C THR A 424 -21.54 24.20 15.29
N VAL A 425 -22.13 23.41 14.40
CA VAL A 425 -22.64 23.87 13.10
C VAL A 425 -24.15 23.93 13.18
N LYS A 426 -24.71 25.11 12.92
CA LYS A 426 -26.16 25.40 12.87
C LYS A 426 -26.97 24.92 14.10
N GLY A 427 -26.32 24.54 15.19
CA GLY A 427 -26.94 23.95 16.38
C GLY A 427 -27.46 22.53 16.19
N ILE A 428 -27.06 21.85 15.11
CA ILE A 428 -27.49 20.48 14.78
C ILE A 428 -26.35 19.47 14.91
N ASP A 429 -25.11 19.91 14.69
CA ASP A 429 -23.92 19.06 14.75
C ASP A 429 -22.84 19.64 15.65
N ILE A 430 -22.05 18.77 16.29
CA ILE A 430 -20.76 19.10 16.89
C ILE A 430 -19.68 18.43 16.05
N ILE A 431 -18.72 19.23 15.59
CA ILE A 431 -17.55 18.75 14.84
C ILE A 431 -16.36 18.76 15.78
N ASP A 432 -15.74 17.59 15.97
CA ASP A 432 -14.48 17.39 16.66
C ASP A 432 -13.35 17.19 15.64
N ASN A 433 -12.47 18.18 15.52
CA ASN A 433 -11.36 18.14 14.57
C ASN A 433 -10.20 17.23 15.01
N VAL A 434 -10.09 16.90 16.29
CA VAL A 434 -9.04 16.05 16.83
C VAL A 434 -9.43 14.59 16.60
N GLU A 435 -10.65 14.22 16.99
CA GLU A 435 -11.16 12.85 16.85
C GLU A 435 -11.71 12.56 15.44
N LYS A 436 -11.80 13.58 14.58
CA LYS A 436 -12.46 13.50 13.25
C LYS A 436 -13.89 12.97 13.37
N LYS A 437 -14.60 13.44 14.40
CA LYS A 437 -15.92 12.92 14.78
C LYS A 437 -17.00 13.99 14.63
N ILE A 438 -18.16 13.56 14.13
CA ILE A 438 -19.37 14.36 14.00
C ILE A 438 -20.42 13.76 14.92
N ILE A 439 -20.97 14.59 15.81
CA ILE A 439 -22.07 14.20 16.69
C ILE A 439 -23.32 14.94 16.22
N VAL A 440 -24.32 14.18 15.77
CA VAL A 440 -25.54 14.70 15.14
C VAL A 440 -26.70 14.63 16.13
N ASN A 441 -27.42 15.74 16.29
CA ASN A 441 -28.63 15.82 17.13
C ASN A 441 -29.86 15.31 16.37
N ILE A 442 -30.34 14.10 16.70
CA ILE A 442 -31.47 13.51 15.96
C ILE A 442 -32.77 14.28 16.11
N ASP A 443 -32.97 14.93 17.26
CA ASP A 443 -34.20 15.66 17.56
C ASP A 443 -34.19 17.09 16.99
N ALA A 444 -33.13 17.49 16.26
CA ALA A 444 -33.09 18.78 15.60
C ALA A 444 -34.13 18.88 14.47
N LYS A 445 -34.52 20.11 14.15
CA LYS A 445 -35.33 20.35 12.96
C LYS A 445 -34.38 20.30 11.76
N ASP A 446 -34.71 19.47 10.78
CA ASP A 446 -33.89 19.27 9.56
C ASP A 446 -32.57 18.54 9.83
N THR A 447 -32.57 17.54 10.72
CA THR A 447 -31.40 16.70 11.01
C THR A 447 -30.86 16.01 9.77
N HIS A 448 -29.55 16.14 9.55
CA HIS A 448 -28.79 15.46 8.52
C HIS A 448 -27.32 15.34 8.95
N LEU A 449 -26.56 14.48 8.28
CA LEU A 449 -25.10 14.50 8.36
C LEU A 449 -24.60 15.66 7.50
N GLU A 450 -24.16 16.76 8.13
CA GLU A 450 -23.68 17.94 7.40
C GLU A 450 -22.19 17.82 7.05
N THR A 451 -21.90 17.43 5.81
CA THR A 451 -20.53 17.34 5.28
C THR A 451 -20.16 18.48 4.33
N ASP A 452 -21.06 19.45 4.10
CA ASP A 452 -20.87 20.59 3.20
C ASP A 452 -20.28 21.84 3.87
N VAL A 453 -19.55 21.64 4.97
CA VAL A 453 -18.82 22.70 5.69
C VAL A 453 -17.31 22.64 5.44
N ASN A 454 -16.62 23.76 5.75
CA ASN A 454 -15.21 24.00 5.42
C ASN A 454 -14.21 22.90 5.81
N ASN A 455 -14.54 22.06 6.79
CA ASN A 455 -13.62 21.07 7.36
C ASN A 455 -13.62 19.72 6.64
N PHE A 456 -14.56 19.51 5.71
CA PHE A 456 -14.70 18.25 4.97
C PHE A 456 -14.41 18.42 3.47
N PHE A 457 -13.94 19.61 3.05
CA PHE A 457 -13.55 19.82 1.66
C PHE A 457 -12.23 19.14 1.34
N MET A 458 -12.26 18.29 0.32
CA MET A 458 -11.05 17.87 -0.38
C MET A 458 -10.54 19.02 -1.25
N ALA A 459 -9.36 19.55 -0.93
CA ALA A 459 -8.67 20.48 -1.82
C ALA A 459 -8.04 19.69 -2.96
N TYR A 460 -8.39 20.00 -4.21
CA TYR A 460 -7.61 19.52 -5.35
C TYR A 460 -6.40 20.43 -5.53
N ARG A 461 -5.20 19.88 -5.41
CA ARG A 461 -3.98 20.57 -5.78
C ARG A 461 -3.71 20.30 -7.26
N PHE A 462 -3.81 21.34 -8.07
CA PHE A 462 -3.42 21.29 -9.47
C PHE A 462 -2.04 21.89 -9.61
N HIS A 463 -1.12 21.11 -10.17
CA HIS A 463 0.22 21.55 -10.51
C HIS A 463 0.25 21.99 -11.97
N PHE A 464 0.57 23.26 -12.21
CA PHE A 464 0.86 23.77 -13.54
C PHE A 464 2.31 24.25 -13.59
N GLU A 465 2.89 24.31 -14.80
CA GLU A 465 4.24 24.80 -15.00
C GLU A 465 4.36 26.26 -14.48
N GLY A 466 4.96 26.42 -13.30
CA GLY A 466 5.26 27.71 -12.68
C GLY A 466 4.48 28.06 -11.40
N GLN A 467 3.44 27.31 -11.02
CA GLN A 467 2.68 27.57 -9.78
C GLN A 467 1.66 26.47 -9.43
N ASP A 468 1.45 26.30 -8.13
CA ASP A 468 0.44 25.40 -7.57
C ASP A 468 -0.87 26.13 -7.35
N TYR A 469 -1.99 25.45 -7.62
CA TYR A 469 -3.32 25.97 -7.36
C TYR A 469 -4.08 25.02 -6.45
N ASN A 470 -4.71 25.57 -5.42
CA ASN A 470 -5.70 24.85 -4.62
C ASN A 470 -7.09 25.17 -5.18
N LYS A 471 -7.84 24.14 -5.60
CA LYS A 471 -9.28 24.28 -5.84
C LYS A 471 -10.03 23.73 -4.63
N GLN A 472 -10.74 24.61 -3.94
CA GLN A 472 -11.82 24.20 -3.04
C GLN A 472 -13.05 23.92 -3.92
N THR A 473 -13.41 22.65 -4.11
CA THR A 473 -14.73 22.32 -4.68
C THR A 473 -15.74 22.40 -3.55
N GLY A 474 -16.72 23.30 -3.63
CA GLY A 474 -17.73 23.42 -2.57
C GLY A 474 -18.55 24.70 -2.50
N ILE A 475 -18.17 25.79 -3.18
CA ILE A 475 -19.03 26.98 -3.22
C ILE A 475 -20.18 26.71 -4.21
N ALA A 476 -21.41 26.90 -3.75
CA ALA A 476 -22.66 26.72 -4.51
C ALA A 476 -22.78 27.52 -5.83
N GLN A 477 -21.72 28.21 -6.26
CA GLN A 477 -21.65 29.02 -7.49
C GLN A 477 -20.40 28.77 -8.36
N VAL A 478 -19.62 27.70 -8.13
CA VAL A 478 -18.40 27.44 -8.91
C VAL A 478 -18.68 26.46 -10.07
N VAL A 479 -18.49 27.04 -11.26
CA VAL A 479 -18.86 26.70 -12.63
C VAL A 479 -18.60 25.25 -13.12
N ASN A 480 -19.47 24.80 -14.04
CA ASN A 480 -19.66 23.44 -14.54
C ASN A 480 -18.54 22.82 -15.40
N THR A 481 -17.39 23.47 -15.60
CA THR A 481 -16.34 22.97 -16.52
C THR A 481 -14.94 23.31 -15.98
N PRO A 482 -13.94 22.39 -16.05
CA PRO A 482 -12.61 22.60 -15.45
C PRO A 482 -11.85 23.85 -15.93
N LEU A 483 -12.20 24.40 -17.10
CA LEU A 483 -11.49 25.51 -17.73
C LEU A 483 -12.08 26.91 -17.46
N GLU A 484 -13.28 27.00 -16.89
CA GLU A 484 -13.92 28.31 -16.66
C GLU A 484 -14.57 28.35 -15.28
N SER A 485 -13.82 28.25 -14.18
CA SER A 485 -14.40 28.54 -12.87
C SER A 485 -13.40 29.23 -11.95
N LEU A 486 -13.71 30.49 -11.60
CA LEU A 486 -12.92 31.36 -10.73
C LEU A 486 -12.24 30.61 -9.59
N SER A 487 -10.92 30.54 -9.64
CA SER A 487 -10.06 30.33 -8.48
C SER A 487 -10.34 31.46 -7.48
N VAL A 488 -10.93 31.12 -6.34
CA VAL A 488 -10.95 32.04 -5.20
C VAL A 488 -9.54 32.03 -4.63
N ASN A 489 -8.73 33.02 -5.01
CA ASN A 489 -7.43 33.27 -4.42
C ASN A 489 -7.63 33.59 -2.94
N LEU A 490 -7.33 32.64 -2.06
CA LEU A 490 -6.98 32.98 -0.68
C LEU A 490 -5.46 33.16 -0.63
N PRO A 491 -4.94 34.31 -0.18
CA PRO A 491 -3.52 34.46 0.09
C PRO A 491 -3.12 33.52 1.23
N LEU A 492 -1.91 32.96 1.12
CA LEU A 492 -1.23 32.18 2.16
C LEU A 492 -1.10 32.94 3.49
#